data_AF-A0A1H0XUU0-F1
#
_entry.id   AF-A0A1H0XUU0-F1
#
_cell.length_a   1.000
_cell.length_b   1.000
_cell.length_c   1.000
_cell.angle_alpha   90.00
_cell.angle_beta   90.00
_cell.angle_gamma   90.00
#
_symmetry.space_group_name_H-M   'P 1'
#
loop_
_entity.id
_entity.type
_entity.pdbx_description
1 polymer ?
#
loop_
_entity_poly.entity_id
_entity_poly.type
_entity_poly.pdbx_seq_one_letter_code
_entity_poly.pdbx_strand_id
1 'polypeptide(L)'
;MPNKLITLDKAIKEVERLKTYIELIEEYETDTLEKWVIKQYALTNSIKKIIEIAEVEGMTNSDLPLDRKYISGVINGKVMDELHRVLRQGYRQKIKPNKRNYNIYK
;
A
#
# COMPACT_ATOMS: atom_id res chain seq x y z
N MET A 1 16.33 14.45 4.62
CA MET A 1 15.30 15.52 4.57
C MET A 1 15.43 16.32 5.85
N PRO A 2 15.29 17.66 5.83
CA PRO A 2 15.27 18.43 7.07
C PRO A 2 14.06 17.98 7.91
N ASN A 3 14.28 17.69 9.20
CA ASN A 3 13.19 17.39 10.11
C ASN A 3 12.27 18.59 10.19
N LYS A 4 11.07 18.45 9.62
CA LYS A 4 10.04 19.47 9.70
C LYS A 4 9.65 19.62 11.16
N LEU A 5 9.88 20.81 11.74
CA LEU A 5 9.44 21.10 13.11
C LEU A 5 7.90 20.95 13.20
N ILE A 6 7.43 20.29 14.25
CA ILE A 6 6.02 20.07 14.55
C ILE A 6 5.72 20.41 16.01
N THR A 7 4.45 20.68 16.32
CA THR A 7 3.99 20.87 17.70
C THR A 7 3.89 19.54 18.43
N LEU A 8 3.93 19.56 19.77
CA LEU A 8 3.77 18.37 20.61
C LEU A 8 2.48 17.60 20.26
N ASP A 9 1.35 18.30 20.14
CA ASP A 9 0.06 17.67 19.80
C ASP A 9 0.08 16.95 18.45
N LYS A 10 0.82 17.48 17.47
CA LYS A 10 0.99 16.83 16.17
C LYS A 10 1.87 15.59 16.28
N ALA A 11 2.91 15.62 17.11
CA ALA A 11 3.77 14.48 17.35
C ALA A 11 2.98 13.33 18.03
N ILE A 12 2.17 13.64 19.04
CA ILE A 12 1.32 12.67 19.73
C ILE A 12 0.35 12.00 18.76
N LYS A 13 -0.38 12.80 17.96
CA LYS A 13 -1.32 12.28 16.96
C LYS A 13 -0.64 11.41 15.90
N GLU A 14 0.60 11.75 15.51
CA GLU A 14 1.35 10.94 14.56
C GLU A 14 1.76 9.60 15.15
N VAL A 15 2.14 9.56 16.43
CA VAL A 15 2.42 8.31 17.15
C VAL A 15 1.16 7.43 17.22
N GLU A 16 0.01 8.00 17.59
CA GLU A 16 -1.27 7.28 17.64
C GLU A 16 -1.63 6.71 16.26
N ARG A 17 -1.55 7.54 15.21
CA ARG A 17 -1.81 7.12 13.84
C ARG A 17 -0.90 5.96 13.40
N LEU A 18 0.38 6.00 13.77
CA LEU A 18 1.34 4.94 13.45
C LEU A 18 1.05 3.65 14.23
N LYS A 19 0.71 3.74 15.51
CA LYS A 19 0.30 2.58 16.32
C LYS A 19 -0.91 1.89 15.71
N THR A 20 -1.98 2.64 15.40
CA THR A 20 -3.17 2.09 14.73
C THR A 20 -2.82 1.44 13.40
N TYR A 21 -1.92 2.03 12.60
CA TYR A 21 -1.50 1.43 11.35
C TYR A 21 -0.74 0.11 11.54
N ILE A 22 0.10 0.01 12.58
CA ILE A 22 0.81 -1.23 12.94
C ILE A 22 -0.20 -2.31 13.36
N GLU A 23 -1.12 -1.99 14.27
CA GLU A 23 -2.18 -2.89 14.74
C GLU A 23 -2.99 -3.44 13.55
N LEU A 24 -3.41 -2.56 12.63
CA LEU A 24 -4.13 -2.95 11.43
C LEU A 24 -3.37 -3.94 10.54
N ILE A 25 -2.03 -3.95 10.55
CA ILE A 25 -1.22 -4.88 9.76
C ILE A 25 -1.01 -6.20 10.50
N GLU A 26 -0.70 -6.13 11.80
CA GLU A 26 -0.41 -7.29 12.63
C GLU A 26 -1.63 -8.20 12.78
N GLU A 27 -2.79 -7.61 13.02
CA GLU A 27 -4.07 -8.31 13.18
C GLU A 27 -4.73 -8.67 11.84
N TYR A 28 -4.13 -8.28 10.70
CA TYR A 28 -4.76 -8.48 9.39
C TYR A 28 -4.78 -9.96 8.98
N GLU A 29 -5.98 -10.55 8.93
CA GLU A 29 -6.20 -11.91 8.46
C GLU A 29 -6.31 -11.98 6.93
N THR A 30 -5.67 -12.99 6.33
CA THR A 30 -5.60 -13.17 4.87
C THR A 30 -6.29 -14.45 4.44
N ASP A 31 -7.62 -14.43 4.45
CA ASP A 31 -8.51 -15.51 4.01
C ASP A 31 -8.69 -15.58 2.48
N THR A 32 -8.26 -14.53 1.78
CA THR A 32 -8.41 -14.35 0.33
C THR A 32 -7.10 -13.86 -0.28
N LEU A 33 -6.90 -14.16 -1.56
CA LEU A 33 -5.72 -13.73 -2.29
C LEU A 33 -5.59 -12.19 -2.32
N GLU A 34 -6.71 -11.49 -2.45
CA GLU A 34 -6.74 -10.02 -2.44
C GLU A 34 -6.27 -9.48 -1.09
N LYS A 35 -6.75 -10.02 0.04
CA LYS A 35 -6.27 -9.63 1.36
C LYS A 35 -4.80 -9.97 1.54
N TRP A 36 -4.32 -11.12 1.07
CA TRP A 36 -2.90 -11.45 1.07
C TRP A 36 -2.07 -10.37 0.33
N VAL A 37 -2.51 -9.94 -0.86
CA VAL A 37 -1.85 -8.85 -1.61
C VAL A 37 -1.84 -7.54 -0.81
N ILE A 38 -2.95 -7.18 -0.16
CA ILE A 38 -3.03 -5.98 0.68
C ILE A 38 -2.02 -6.05 1.83
N LYS A 39 -1.95 -7.18 2.55
CA LYS A 39 -0.99 -7.39 3.65
C LYS A 39 0.45 -7.29 3.16
N GLN A 40 0.79 -7.98 2.07
CA GLN A 40 2.14 -7.94 1.51
C GLN A 40 2.53 -6.54 1.02
N TYR A 41 1.57 -5.76 0.49
CA TYR A 41 1.83 -4.37 0.12
C TYR A 41 2.04 -3.48 1.34
N ALA A 42 1.33 -3.72 2.44
CA ALA A 42 1.54 -3.02 3.70
C ALA A 42 2.97 -3.22 4.25
N LEU A 43 3.47 -4.46 4.16
CA LEU A 43 4.80 -4.85 4.65
C LEU A 43 5.93 -4.37 3.73
N THR A 44 5.75 -4.44 2.41
CA THR A 44 6.85 -4.25 1.45
C THR A 44 6.82 -2.91 0.72
N ASN A 45 5.65 -2.27 0.61
CA ASN A 45 5.38 -1.08 -0.21
C ASN A 45 5.90 -1.22 -1.67
N SER A 46 5.96 -2.46 -2.19
CA SER A 46 6.59 -2.78 -3.47
C SER A 46 5.87 -3.90 -4.20
N ILE A 47 5.23 -3.57 -5.34
CA ILE A 47 4.59 -4.57 -6.21
C ILE A 47 5.58 -5.63 -6.70
N LYS A 48 6.83 -5.23 -6.99
CA LYS A 48 7.86 -6.17 -7.45
C LYS A 48 8.15 -7.25 -6.39
N LYS A 49 8.29 -6.85 -5.13
CA LYS A 49 8.53 -7.80 -4.02
C LYS A 49 7.35 -8.75 -3.83
N ILE A 50 6.12 -8.26 -3.99
CA ILE A 50 4.93 -9.13 -3.91
C ILE A 50 4.97 -10.21 -4.98
N ILE A 51 5.36 -9.87 -6.22
CA ILE A 51 5.49 -10.86 -7.31
C ILE A 51 6.56 -11.89 -6.96
N GLU A 52 7.73 -11.45 -6.49
CA GLU A 52 8.82 -12.36 -6.08
C GLU A 52 8.38 -13.31 -4.95
N ILE A 53 7.68 -12.80 -3.94
CA ILE A 53 7.14 -13.62 -2.84
C ILE A 53 6.07 -14.58 -3.37
N ALA A 54 5.16 -14.12 -4.23
CA ALA A 54 4.11 -14.94 -4.82
C ALA A 54 4.68 -16.10 -5.65
N GLU A 55 5.75 -15.86 -6.41
CA GLU A 55 6.43 -16.89 -7.19
C GLU A 55 7.07 -17.95 -6.29
N VAL A 56 7.74 -17.53 -5.21
CA VAL A 56 8.33 -18.44 -4.21
C VAL A 56 7.27 -19.26 -3.49
N GLU A 57 6.12 -18.66 -3.17
CA GLU A 57 5.00 -19.31 -2.47
C GLU A 57 4.08 -20.11 -3.42
N GLY A 58 4.31 -20.07 -4.73
CA GLY A 58 3.47 -20.77 -5.72
C GLY A 58 2.06 -20.19 -5.88
N MET A 59 1.88 -18.91 -5.53
CA MET A 59 0.59 -18.22 -5.58
C MET A 59 0.18 -17.92 -7.03
N THR A 60 -1.05 -18.27 -7.39
CA THR A 60 -1.64 -18.00 -8.71
C THR A 60 -3.01 -17.38 -8.59
N ASN A 61 -3.44 -16.68 -9.63
CA ASN A 61 -4.81 -16.24 -9.82
C ASN A 61 -5.36 -16.93 -11.07
N SER A 62 -6.33 -17.83 -10.90
CA SER A 62 -6.89 -18.62 -12.01
C SER A 62 -5.80 -19.36 -12.80
N ASP A 63 -4.92 -20.07 -12.09
CA ASP A 63 -3.78 -20.83 -12.62
C ASP A 63 -2.69 -20.00 -13.34
N LEU A 64 -2.79 -18.67 -13.31
CA LEU A 64 -1.78 -17.77 -13.85
C LEU A 64 -0.94 -17.14 -12.73
N PRO A 65 0.38 -17.02 -12.90
CA PRO A 65 1.23 -16.28 -11.96
C PRO A 65 0.73 -14.86 -11.74
N LEU A 66 0.86 -14.35 -10.52
CA LEU A 66 0.45 -12.98 -10.21
C LEU A 66 1.31 -11.98 -10.99
N ASP A 67 0.66 -11.06 -11.68
CA ASP A 67 1.33 -10.01 -12.42
C ASP A 67 1.12 -8.62 -11.78
N ARG A 68 1.84 -7.64 -12.31
CA ARG A 68 1.72 -6.24 -11.86
C ARG A 68 0.30 -5.70 -12.02
N LYS A 69 -0.41 -6.10 -13.09
CA LYS A 69 -1.74 -5.60 -13.41
C LYS A 69 -2.75 -6.07 -12.36
N TYR A 70 -2.71 -7.34 -11.99
CA TYR A 70 -3.53 -7.91 -10.94
C TYR A 70 -3.28 -7.21 -9.60
N ILE A 71 -2.02 -7.17 -9.15
CA ILE A 71 -1.67 -6.59 -7.84
C ILE A 71 -2.06 -5.10 -7.76
N SER A 72 -1.77 -4.32 -8.80
CA SER A 72 -2.19 -2.91 -8.84
C SER A 72 -3.70 -2.75 -8.91
N GLY A 73 -4.42 -3.67 -9.56
CA GLY A 73 -5.87 -3.75 -9.59
C GLY A 73 -6.46 -3.98 -8.19
N VAL A 74 -5.90 -4.90 -7.41
CA VAL A 74 -6.30 -5.16 -6.03
C VAL A 74 -6.11 -3.91 -5.17
N ILE A 75 -4.89 -3.33 -5.15
CA ILE A 75 -4.55 -2.16 -4.31
C ILE A 75 -5.41 -0.93 -4.66
N ASN A 76 -5.73 -0.74 -5.94
CA ASN A 76 -6.48 0.43 -6.40
C ASN A 76 -7.99 0.19 -6.48
N GLY A 77 -8.43 -1.04 -6.24
CA GLY A 77 -9.79 -1.54 -6.45
C GLY A 77 -10.81 -1.02 -5.44
N LYS A 78 -11.88 -1.80 -5.26
CA LYS A 78 -12.90 -1.51 -4.26
C LYS A 78 -12.32 -1.75 -2.87
N VAL A 79 -12.48 -0.76 -1.99
CA VAL A 79 -12.03 -0.86 -0.60
C VAL A 79 -12.81 -1.98 0.09
N MET A 80 -12.08 -2.89 0.75
CA MET A 80 -12.65 -4.03 1.46
C MET A 80 -12.71 -3.76 2.97
N ASP A 81 -11.71 -3.06 3.49
CA ASP A 81 -11.51 -2.80 4.91
C ASP A 81 -10.64 -1.54 5.12
N GLU A 82 -10.34 -1.28 6.39
CA GLU A 82 -9.60 -0.10 6.82
C GLU A 82 -8.14 -0.08 6.33
N LEU A 83 -7.42 -1.20 6.43
CA LEU A 83 -6.03 -1.27 5.98
C LEU A 83 -5.94 -1.00 4.47
N HIS A 84 -6.82 -1.62 3.69
CA HIS A 84 -6.90 -1.37 2.25
C HIS A 84 -7.22 0.10 1.96
N ARG A 85 -8.13 0.73 2.72
CA ARG A 85 -8.46 2.16 2.55
C ARG A 85 -7.22 3.06 2.65
N VAL A 86 -6.42 2.85 3.69
CA VAL A 86 -5.19 3.61 3.95
C VAL A 86 -4.16 3.38 2.83
N LEU A 87 -3.92 2.12 2.47
CA LEU A 87 -2.92 1.76 1.45
C LEU A 87 -3.30 2.29 0.06
N ARG A 88 -4.57 2.20 -0.32
CA ARG A 88 -5.07 2.73 -1.58
C ARG A 88 -4.85 4.24 -1.69
N GLN A 89 -5.08 4.98 -0.61
CA GLN A 89 -4.82 6.41 -0.57
C GLN A 89 -3.33 6.70 -0.76
N GLY A 90 -2.45 6.02 -0.03
CA GLY A 90 -0.99 6.15 -0.16
C GLY A 90 -0.48 5.79 -1.55
N TYR A 91 -0.96 4.68 -2.12
CA TYR A 91 -0.63 4.25 -3.48
C TYR A 91 -1.01 5.30 -4.53
N ARG A 92 -2.24 5.85 -4.46
CA ARG A 92 -2.70 6.90 -5.36
C ARG A 92 -1.88 8.17 -5.27
N GLN A 93 -1.47 8.55 -4.07
CA GLN A 93 -0.56 9.70 -3.88
C GLN A 93 0.80 9.44 -4.53
N LYS A 94 1.33 8.22 -4.41
CA LYS A 94 2.61 7.80 -5.00
C LYS A 94 2.59 7.81 -6.54
N ILE A 95 1.48 7.41 -7.17
CA ILE A 95 1.37 7.35 -8.64
C ILE A 95 0.83 8.65 -9.27
N LYS A 96 0.41 9.63 -8.46
CA LYS A 96 -0.15 10.89 -8.96
C LYS A 96 0.93 11.65 -9.77
N PRO A 97 0.66 12.04 -11.02
CA PRO A 97 1.60 12.82 -11.82
C PRO A 97 1.97 14.12 -11.11
N ASN A 98 3.26 14.44 -11.05
CA ASN A 98 3.73 15.67 -10.43
C ASN A 98 3.43 16.85 -11.36
N LYS A 99 2.36 17.60 -11.07
CA LYS A 99 1.89 18.72 -11.91
C LYS A 99 2.95 19.81 -12.16
N ARG A 100 4.02 19.87 -11.37
CA ARG A 100 5.13 20.82 -11.54
C ARG A 100 5.92 20.62 -12.85
N ASN A 101 5.96 19.40 -13.40
CA ASN A 101 6.72 19.12 -14.62
C ASN A 101 5.91 19.37 -15.91
N TYR A 102 4.62 19.69 -15.82
CA TYR A 102 3.74 19.87 -16.98
C TYR A 102 3.67 21.31 -17.52
N ASN A 103 4.14 22.30 -16.76
CA ASN A 103 4.06 23.72 -17.14
C ASN A 103 5.34 24.27 -17.81
N ILE A 104 6.29 23.40 -18.21
CA ILE A 104 7.55 23.82 -18.84
C ILE A 104 7.45 23.81 -20.38
N TYR A 105 6.27 23.48 -20.93
CA TYR A 105 6.04 23.39 -22.38
C TYR A 105 4.77 24.13 -22.83
N LYS A 106 4.34 25.18 -22.12
CA LYS A 106 3.21 26.00 -22.51
C LYS A 106 3.59 27.47 -22.58
#